data_AF-A0A955MQV2-F1
#
_entry.id   AF-A0A955MQV2-F1
#
_cell.length_a   1.000
_cell.length_b   1.000
_cell.length_c   1.000
_cell.angle_alpha   90.00
_cell.angle_beta   90.00
_cell.angle_gamma   90.00
#
_symmetry.space_group_name_H-M   'P 1'
#
loop_
_entity.id
_entity.type
_entity.pdbx_description
1 polymer ?
#
loop_
_entity_poly.entity_id
_entity_poly.type
_entity_poly.pdbx_seq_one_letter_code
_entity_poly.pdbx_strand_id
1 'polypeptide(L)'
;GDIQTGWGGAVYCASATGSFEHCTFRDNQSDQADGLYISTEWADGTGTGSRIEIKNSILWNRLVIKNSTVEVSYSDTLEPIGGPGNLSLDPRFTEAAIPGSPTFDYRIKLESPCIDAATDSEVAADIEGNPRPVDVLGRGNDSGFDMGCYEFQLKKSDLTRDGKVDAEDLLMFQEEWMREEE
;
A
#
# COMPACT_ATOMS: atom_id res chain seq x y z
N GLY A 1 -4.49 -5.63 12.53
CA GLY A 1 -5.15 -6.78 11.89
C GLY A 1 -6.40 -7.16 12.64
N ASP A 2 -7.42 -7.59 11.91
CA ASP A 2 -8.67 -8.12 12.48
C ASP A 2 -8.62 -9.65 12.57
N ILE A 3 -9.17 -10.21 13.66
CA ILE A 3 -9.36 -11.66 13.83
C ILE A 3 -10.87 -11.92 13.81
N GLN A 4 -11.36 -12.57 12.76
CA GLN A 4 -12.77 -12.94 12.64
C GLN A 4 -12.96 -14.45 12.47
N THR A 5 -13.99 -15.00 13.11
CA THR A 5 -14.54 -16.32 12.78
C THR A 5 -15.46 -16.17 11.57
N GLY A 6 -15.01 -16.50 10.36
CA GLY A 6 -15.79 -16.28 9.13
C GLY A 6 -14.99 -16.43 7.83
N TRP A 7 -15.58 -15.95 6.73
CA TRP A 7 -15.09 -16.22 5.37
C TRP A 7 -13.94 -15.32 4.91
N GLY A 8 -13.78 -14.13 5.48
CA GLY A 8 -12.66 -13.23 5.19
C GLY A 8 -12.23 -12.44 6.42
N GLY A 9 -10.93 -12.41 6.71
CA GLY A 9 -10.37 -11.69 7.86
C GLY A 9 -10.46 -10.17 7.72
N ALA A 10 -10.41 -9.65 6.48
CA ALA A 10 -10.50 -8.22 6.17
C ALA A 10 -11.73 -7.88 5.31
N VAL A 11 -11.93 -8.62 4.21
CA VAL A 11 -12.98 -8.33 3.22
C VAL A 11 -13.67 -9.62 2.81
N TYR A 12 -15.00 -9.59 2.81
CA TYR A 12 -15.87 -10.59 2.17
C TYR A 12 -16.75 -9.88 1.13
N CYS A 13 -16.60 -10.27 -0.14
CA CYS A 13 -17.44 -9.78 -1.22
C CYS A 13 -18.28 -10.92 -1.80
N ALA A 14 -19.60 -10.71 -1.90
CA ALA A 14 -20.55 -11.62 -2.53
C ALA A 14 -21.47 -10.85 -3.48
N SER A 15 -21.50 -11.28 -4.76
CA SER A 15 -22.24 -10.59 -5.84
C SER A 15 -21.97 -9.09 -5.91
N ALA A 16 -20.72 -8.67 -5.69
CA ALA A 16 -20.36 -7.27 -5.58
C ALA A 16 -19.48 -6.80 -6.74
N THR A 17 -19.66 -5.55 -7.14
CA THR A 17 -18.73 -4.81 -8.00
C THR A 17 -18.12 -3.67 -7.19
N GLY A 18 -16.79 -3.55 -7.19
CA GLY A 18 -16.11 -2.50 -6.43
C GLY A 18 -14.62 -2.45 -6.71
N SER A 19 -13.97 -1.45 -6.11
CA SER A 19 -12.53 -1.27 -6.22
C SER A 19 -11.91 -0.98 -4.86
N PHE A 20 -10.65 -1.37 -4.71
CA PHE A 20 -9.76 -1.01 -3.62
C PHE A 20 -8.55 -0.29 -4.22
N GLU A 21 -8.34 0.95 -3.79
CA GLU A 21 -7.26 1.81 -4.25
C GLU A 21 -6.51 2.37 -3.04
N HIS A 22 -5.17 2.35 -3.08
CA HIS A 22 -4.31 2.74 -1.95
C HIS A 22 -4.70 2.07 -0.62
N CYS A 23 -4.93 0.76 -0.65
CA CYS A 23 -5.29 -0.03 0.52
C CYS A 23 -4.11 -0.90 0.98
N THR A 24 -3.97 -1.10 2.28
CA THR A 24 -3.02 -2.08 2.85
C THR A 24 -3.79 -3.19 3.55
N PHE A 25 -3.70 -4.41 3.02
CA PHE A 25 -4.27 -5.61 3.61
C PHE A 25 -3.14 -6.45 4.18
N ARG A 26 -2.95 -6.37 5.50
CA ARG A 26 -1.89 -7.08 6.21
C ARG A 26 -2.37 -7.58 7.57
N ASP A 27 -1.90 -8.77 7.95
CA ASP A 27 -2.15 -9.43 9.23
C ASP A 27 -3.63 -9.59 9.60
N ASN A 28 -4.51 -9.69 8.59
CA ASN A 28 -5.92 -10.06 8.80
C ASN A 28 -6.08 -11.59 8.77
N GLN A 29 -6.81 -12.16 9.71
CA GLN A 29 -6.93 -13.62 9.86
C GLN A 29 -8.40 -14.05 9.89
N SER A 30 -8.70 -15.16 9.23
CA SER A 30 -9.96 -15.89 9.41
C SER A 30 -9.79 -17.37 9.13
N ASP A 31 -10.69 -18.19 9.68
CA ASP A 31 -10.63 -19.65 9.58
C ASP A 31 -10.67 -20.19 8.14
N GLN A 32 -11.13 -19.39 7.17
CA GLN A 32 -11.34 -19.83 5.78
C GLN A 32 -10.52 -19.03 4.76
N ALA A 33 -10.20 -17.76 5.04
CA ALA A 33 -9.25 -16.97 4.26
C ALA A 33 -8.57 -15.87 5.09
N ASP A 34 -7.25 -15.97 5.21
CA ASP A 34 -6.39 -15.01 5.92
C ASP A 34 -6.24 -13.67 5.18
N GLY A 35 -7.35 -12.97 4.92
CA GLY A 35 -7.33 -11.72 4.15
C GLY A 35 -8.63 -11.39 3.44
N LEU A 36 -8.63 -11.61 2.13
CA LEU A 36 -9.71 -11.24 1.21
C LEU A 36 -10.37 -12.50 0.65
N TYR A 37 -11.68 -12.59 0.81
CA TYR A 37 -12.49 -13.67 0.23
C TYR A 37 -13.52 -13.08 -0.73
N ILE A 38 -13.26 -13.27 -2.02
CA ILE A 38 -14.10 -12.77 -3.09
C ILE A 38 -14.83 -13.95 -3.71
N SER A 39 -16.13 -14.07 -3.42
CA SER A 39 -16.90 -15.25 -3.80
C SER A 39 -18.28 -14.93 -4.37
N THR A 40 -18.93 -15.97 -4.89
CA THR A 40 -20.37 -15.99 -5.18
C THR A 40 -21.08 -17.17 -4.54
N GLU A 41 -20.43 -17.88 -3.61
CA GLU A 41 -20.99 -19.13 -3.05
C GLU A 41 -22.32 -18.91 -2.27
N TRP A 42 -22.68 -17.66 -1.96
CA TRP A 42 -24.01 -17.26 -1.46
C TRP A 42 -24.66 -16.10 -2.23
N ALA A 43 -24.24 -15.86 -3.47
CA ALA A 43 -24.98 -15.00 -4.38
C ALA A 43 -26.45 -15.44 -4.40
N ASP A 44 -27.37 -14.48 -4.40
CA ASP A 44 -28.85 -14.55 -4.42
C ASP A 44 -29.51 -15.41 -5.53
N GLY A 45 -28.81 -16.39 -6.09
CA GLY A 45 -29.27 -17.25 -7.17
C GLY A 45 -29.11 -16.63 -8.56
N THR A 46 -28.57 -15.42 -8.67
CA THR A 46 -28.36 -14.72 -9.96
C THR A 46 -27.20 -15.29 -10.79
N GLY A 47 -26.27 -16.02 -10.18
CA GLY A 47 -25.14 -16.65 -10.86
C GLY A 47 -24.04 -15.69 -11.33
N THR A 48 -24.11 -14.40 -11.00
CA THR A 48 -23.10 -13.41 -11.39
C THR A 48 -21.98 -13.30 -10.35
N GLY A 49 -20.74 -13.59 -10.80
CA GLY A 49 -19.47 -13.36 -10.12
C GLY A 49 -19.36 -12.01 -9.41
N SER A 50 -18.66 -11.93 -8.28
CA SER A 50 -18.13 -10.64 -7.83
C SER A 50 -17.06 -10.17 -8.83
N ARG A 51 -16.97 -8.86 -9.09
CA ARG A 51 -15.93 -8.25 -9.93
C ARG A 51 -15.24 -7.14 -9.15
N ILE A 52 -14.04 -7.41 -8.69
CA ILE A 52 -13.27 -6.49 -7.85
C ILE A 52 -12.00 -6.05 -8.57
N GLU A 53 -11.71 -4.76 -8.51
CA GLU A 53 -10.43 -4.20 -8.92
C GLU A 53 -9.59 -3.87 -7.69
N ILE A 54 -8.31 -4.24 -7.69
CA ILE A 54 -7.35 -3.85 -6.67
C ILE A 54 -6.21 -3.12 -7.38
N LYS A 55 -6.02 -1.85 -7.04
CA LYS A 55 -5.03 -0.97 -7.68
C LYS A 55 -4.22 -0.23 -6.63
N ASN A 56 -2.94 0.07 -6.91
CA ASN A 56 -2.10 0.91 -6.05
C ASN A 56 -2.04 0.45 -4.58
N SER A 57 -2.16 -0.85 -4.32
CA SER A 57 -2.42 -1.39 -2.98
C SER A 57 -1.32 -2.35 -2.54
N ILE A 58 -1.18 -2.55 -1.22
CA ILE A 58 -0.34 -3.61 -0.67
C ILE A 58 -1.27 -4.72 -0.16
N LEU A 59 -1.25 -5.87 -0.83
CA LEU A 59 -2.03 -7.06 -0.50
C LEU A 59 -1.10 -8.14 0.07
N TRP A 60 -0.70 -7.96 1.33
CA TRP A 60 0.13 -8.90 2.07
C TRP A 60 -0.67 -9.81 3.00
N ASN A 61 -1.79 -10.26 2.48
CA ASN A 61 -2.71 -11.22 3.07
C ASN A 61 -3.11 -12.22 1.96
N ARG A 62 -3.64 -13.38 2.35
CA ARG A 62 -4.09 -14.38 1.37
C ARG A 62 -5.33 -13.87 0.63
N LEU A 63 -5.29 -13.94 -0.70
CA LEU A 63 -6.42 -13.65 -1.58
C LEU A 63 -7.06 -14.97 -2.02
N VAL A 64 -8.36 -15.13 -1.75
CA VAL A 64 -9.13 -16.29 -2.21
C VAL A 64 -10.24 -15.81 -3.14
N ILE A 65 -10.25 -16.38 -4.35
CA ILE A 65 -11.23 -16.04 -5.40
C ILE A 65 -12.04 -17.29 -5.73
N LYS A 66 -13.37 -17.19 -5.65
CA LYS A 66 -14.32 -18.28 -5.95
C LYS A 66 -15.40 -17.79 -6.90
N ASN A 67 -15.45 -18.35 -8.12
CA ASN A 67 -16.48 -18.04 -9.12
C ASN A 67 -16.69 -16.52 -9.29
N SER A 68 -15.59 -15.77 -9.30
CA SER A 68 -15.52 -14.30 -9.28
C SER A 68 -14.29 -13.85 -10.08
N THR A 69 -14.23 -12.58 -10.43
CA THR A 69 -13.10 -11.96 -11.12
C THR A 69 -12.44 -10.94 -10.21
N VAL A 70 -11.12 -11.01 -10.08
CA VAL A 70 -10.32 -9.97 -9.42
C VAL A 70 -9.23 -9.54 -10.39
N GLU A 71 -9.19 -8.25 -10.69
CA GLU A 71 -8.15 -7.63 -11.50
C GLU A 71 -7.22 -6.88 -10.54
N VAL A 72 -5.92 -7.23 -10.54
CA VAL A 72 -4.91 -6.60 -9.67
C VAL A 72 -3.89 -5.88 -10.54
N SER A 73 -3.61 -4.61 -10.27
CA SER A 73 -2.60 -3.82 -10.98
C SER A 73 -1.85 -2.87 -10.05
N TYR A 74 -0.59 -2.55 -10.38
CA TYR A 74 0.26 -1.62 -9.63
C TYR A 74 0.19 -1.86 -8.12
N SER A 75 0.18 -3.13 -7.71
CA SER A 75 0.00 -3.53 -6.31
C SER A 75 1.07 -4.53 -5.90
N ASP A 76 1.47 -4.51 -4.64
CA ASP A 76 2.44 -5.46 -4.08
C ASP A 76 1.72 -6.58 -3.33
N THR A 77 1.88 -7.82 -3.78
CA THR A 77 1.09 -8.97 -3.34
C THR A 77 1.95 -10.02 -2.64
N LEU A 78 1.42 -10.66 -1.58
CA LEU A 78 2.12 -11.71 -0.83
C LEU A 78 2.60 -12.86 -1.75
N GLU A 79 1.74 -13.26 -2.67
CA GLU A 79 2.03 -14.26 -3.70
C GLU A 79 2.03 -13.56 -5.07
N PRO A 80 2.87 -13.95 -6.04
CA PRO A 80 2.89 -13.31 -7.35
C PRO A 80 1.54 -13.43 -8.08
N ILE A 81 0.94 -12.29 -8.40
CA ILE A 81 -0.30 -12.19 -9.19
C ILE A 81 0.00 -11.43 -10.49
N GLY A 82 -0.45 -11.97 -11.62
CA GLY A 82 -0.30 -11.31 -12.92
C GLY A 82 -1.07 -10.00 -13.00
N GLY A 83 -0.56 -9.07 -13.82
CA GLY A 83 -1.12 -7.73 -13.98
C GLY A 83 -0.01 -6.71 -14.21
N PRO A 84 -0.31 -5.54 -14.79
CA PRO A 84 0.69 -4.51 -15.02
C PRO A 84 1.17 -3.93 -13.67
N GLY A 85 2.49 -3.72 -13.55
CA GLY A 85 3.08 -3.03 -12.40
C GLY A 85 3.00 -3.78 -11.06
N ASN A 86 2.49 -5.01 -11.02
CA ASN A 86 2.41 -5.76 -9.77
C ASN A 86 3.79 -6.21 -9.28
N LEU A 87 3.96 -6.16 -7.97
CA LEU A 87 5.14 -6.61 -7.25
C LEU A 87 4.78 -7.81 -6.37
N SER A 88 5.81 -8.55 -5.95
CA SER A 88 5.69 -9.56 -4.90
C SER A 88 7.01 -9.59 -4.13
N LEU A 89 7.30 -8.47 -3.47
CA LEU A 89 8.54 -8.18 -2.76
C LEU A 89 8.21 -7.64 -1.37
N ASP A 90 9.03 -7.90 -0.35
CA ASP A 90 8.75 -7.42 1.02
C ASP A 90 8.50 -5.89 1.05
N PRO A 91 7.31 -5.41 1.49
CA PRO A 91 6.97 -4.00 1.57
C PRO A 91 7.81 -3.25 2.59
N ARG A 92 8.54 -3.97 3.47
CA ARG A 92 9.41 -3.38 4.48
C ARG A 92 8.66 -2.38 5.37
N PHE A 93 7.57 -2.84 5.98
CA PHE A 93 6.84 -2.06 6.98
C PHE A 93 7.72 -1.67 8.18
N THR A 94 7.40 -0.53 8.80
CA THR A 94 8.07 0.01 10.00
C THR A 94 8.00 -1.00 11.13
N GLU A 95 6.78 -1.43 11.47
CA GLU A 95 6.50 -2.45 12.48
C GLU A 95 5.24 -3.24 12.08
N ALA A 96 5.39 -4.28 11.26
CA ALA A 96 4.27 -5.19 10.98
C ALA A 96 3.79 -5.86 12.29
N ALA A 97 2.53 -6.31 12.35
CA ALA A 97 1.99 -6.85 13.59
C ALA A 97 2.77 -8.10 14.02
N ILE A 98 3.36 -8.04 15.22
CA ILE A 98 3.99 -9.18 15.88
C ILE A 98 2.97 -9.74 16.89
N PRO A 99 2.76 -11.07 16.97
CA PRO A 99 1.89 -11.67 17.97
C PRO A 99 2.23 -11.19 19.38
N GLY A 100 1.28 -10.53 20.05
CA GLY A 100 1.45 -9.99 21.40
C GLY A 100 1.84 -8.52 21.49
N SER A 101 2.11 -7.84 20.36
CA SER A 101 2.26 -6.37 20.34
C SER A 101 0.88 -5.70 20.16
N PRO A 102 0.50 -4.74 21.01
CA PRO A 102 -0.76 -3.99 20.85
C PRO A 102 -0.68 -2.90 19.77
N THR A 103 0.51 -2.65 19.21
CA THR A 103 0.75 -1.62 18.20
C THR A 103 1.39 -2.24 16.96
N PHE A 104 0.90 -1.81 15.79
CA PHE A 104 1.44 -2.15 14.48
C PHE A 104 1.47 -0.87 13.64
N ASP A 105 2.55 -0.70 12.88
CA ASP A 105 2.83 0.45 12.02
C ASP A 105 3.10 -0.05 10.60
N TYR A 106 2.08 0.08 9.75
CA TYR A 106 2.14 -0.28 8.34
C TYR A 106 2.67 0.84 7.44
N ARG A 107 3.26 1.90 7.99
CA ARG A 107 4.08 2.82 7.19
C ARG A 107 5.25 2.07 6.61
N ILE A 108 5.51 2.26 5.32
CA ILE A 108 6.65 1.65 4.64
C ILE A 108 7.95 2.37 5.01
N LYS A 109 9.06 1.62 5.07
CA LYS A 109 10.41 2.19 5.28
C LYS A 109 10.93 2.77 3.98
N LEU A 110 11.95 3.62 4.11
CA LEU A 110 12.65 4.18 2.97
C LEU A 110 13.00 3.09 1.97
N GLU A 111 13.56 1.95 2.36
CA GLU A 111 14.02 0.94 1.41
C GLU A 111 12.91 0.07 0.80
N SER A 112 11.64 0.41 1.01
CA SER A 112 10.51 -0.34 0.47
C SER A 112 10.50 -0.34 -1.07
N PRO A 113 10.20 -1.49 -1.71
CA PRO A 113 9.96 -1.55 -3.15
C PRO A 113 8.62 -0.91 -3.55
N CYS A 114 7.76 -0.59 -2.58
CA CYS A 114 6.45 0.03 -2.81
C CYS A 114 6.52 1.55 -3.00
N ILE A 115 7.68 2.16 -2.72
CA ILE A 115 7.89 3.60 -2.94
C ILE A 115 7.92 3.90 -4.43
N ASP A 116 7.17 4.92 -4.85
CA ASP A 116 7.10 5.43 -6.23
C ASP A 116 6.78 4.34 -7.28
N ALA A 117 6.05 3.30 -6.87
CA ALA A 117 5.79 2.11 -7.68
C ALA A 117 4.31 1.95 -8.09
N ALA A 118 3.41 2.74 -7.50
CA ALA A 118 2.01 2.80 -7.91
C ALA A 118 1.85 3.62 -9.21
N THR A 119 0.66 3.56 -9.82
CA THR A 119 0.29 4.39 -10.98
C THR A 119 -0.47 5.65 -10.55
N ASP A 120 -0.60 6.60 -11.48
CA ASP A 120 -1.40 7.82 -11.33
C ASP A 120 -2.78 7.57 -10.67
N SER A 121 -3.13 8.47 -9.76
CA SER A 121 -4.31 8.40 -8.92
C SER A 121 -4.83 9.80 -8.60
N GLU A 122 -6.15 9.92 -8.42
CA GLU A 122 -6.79 11.16 -7.95
C GLU A 122 -6.82 11.25 -6.41
N VAL A 123 -6.32 10.22 -5.71
CA VAL A 123 -6.25 10.19 -4.25
C VAL A 123 -5.12 11.09 -3.76
N ALA A 124 -5.48 12.33 -3.41
CA ALA A 124 -4.53 13.38 -3.07
C ALA A 124 -3.86 13.26 -1.68
N ALA A 125 -4.37 12.38 -0.80
CA ALA A 125 -3.83 12.21 0.54
C ALA A 125 -3.89 10.76 1.04
N ASP A 126 -2.95 10.41 1.90
CA ASP A 126 -2.91 9.12 2.59
C ASP A 126 -3.90 9.03 3.78
N ILE A 127 -3.92 7.89 4.47
CA ILE A 127 -4.84 7.65 5.59
C ILE A 127 -4.63 8.59 6.79
N GLU A 128 -3.48 9.26 6.88
CA GLU A 128 -3.19 10.25 7.93
C GLU A 128 -3.39 11.69 7.45
N GLY A 129 -3.81 11.88 6.19
CA GLY A 129 -3.98 13.18 5.57
C GLY A 129 -2.68 13.79 5.04
N ASN A 130 -1.60 13.01 4.94
CA ASN A 130 -0.37 13.47 4.30
C ASN A 130 -0.55 13.53 2.77
N PRO A 131 0.09 14.47 2.07
CA PRO A 131 -0.05 14.61 0.63
C PRO A 131 0.48 13.38 -0.14
N ARG A 132 -0.08 13.17 -1.33
CA ARG A 132 0.39 12.24 -2.35
C ARG A 132 0.50 12.94 -3.72
N PRO A 133 1.47 12.58 -4.58
CA PRO A 133 2.65 11.79 -4.26
C PRO A 133 3.69 12.58 -3.44
N VAL A 134 4.58 11.88 -2.75
CA VAL A 134 5.81 12.48 -2.17
C VAL A 134 7.03 11.83 -2.79
N ASP A 135 7.65 12.57 -3.70
CA ASP A 135 8.81 12.10 -4.45
C ASP A 135 10.09 12.06 -3.58
N VAL A 136 10.70 10.88 -3.51
CA VAL A 136 11.98 10.64 -2.83
C VAL A 136 13.07 10.54 -3.89
N LEU A 137 14.05 11.45 -3.85
CA LEU A 137 15.02 11.57 -4.93
C LEU A 137 15.83 10.28 -5.11
N GLY A 138 15.88 9.79 -6.35
CA GLY A 138 16.63 8.58 -6.69
C GLY A 138 15.91 7.28 -6.33
N ARG A 139 14.59 7.33 -6.09
CA ARG A 139 13.74 6.17 -5.81
C ARG A 139 12.61 6.07 -6.83
N GLY A 140 12.31 4.82 -7.21
CA GLY A 140 11.26 4.44 -8.15
C GLY A 140 11.14 5.35 -9.38
N ASN A 141 9.91 5.77 -9.68
CA ASN A 141 9.61 6.76 -10.70
C ASN A 141 9.51 8.14 -10.05
N ASP A 142 10.29 9.12 -10.52
CA ASP A 142 10.24 10.47 -9.97
C ASP A 142 8.79 11.02 -10.05
N SER A 143 8.22 11.43 -8.90
CA SER A 143 6.77 11.78 -8.74
C SER A 143 5.78 10.61 -8.76
N GLY A 144 6.23 9.40 -8.43
CA GLY A 144 5.40 8.22 -8.31
C GLY A 144 4.54 8.25 -7.04
N PHE A 145 3.45 7.50 -7.06
CA PHE A 145 2.67 7.26 -5.85
C PHE A 145 3.23 6.03 -5.13
N ASP A 146 3.03 5.96 -3.82
CA ASP A 146 3.33 4.75 -3.07
C ASP A 146 2.15 3.77 -3.10
N MET A 147 2.46 2.49 -3.19
CA MET A 147 1.47 1.44 -3.00
C MET A 147 1.02 1.39 -1.53
N GLY A 148 -0.27 1.18 -1.30
CA GLY A 148 -0.84 1.01 0.04
C GLY A 148 -1.39 2.31 0.64
N CYS A 149 -1.87 2.22 1.88
CA CYS A 149 -2.62 3.31 2.54
C CYS A 149 -1.77 4.44 3.12
N TYR A 150 -0.45 4.26 3.21
CA TYR A 150 0.49 5.30 3.62
C TYR A 150 1.35 5.74 2.43
N GLU A 151 1.67 7.02 2.40
CA GLU A 151 2.70 7.58 1.52
C GLU A 151 3.94 7.87 2.37
N PHE A 152 5.13 7.49 1.91
CA PHE A 152 6.37 7.78 2.59
C PHE A 152 6.57 9.30 2.69
N GLN A 153 6.78 9.79 3.90
CA GLN A 153 6.95 11.22 4.15
C GLN A 153 8.41 11.55 4.43
N LEU A 154 8.93 12.51 3.68
CA LEU A 154 10.22 13.13 3.97
C LEU A 154 10.13 13.96 5.25
N LYS A 155 11.22 13.98 6.02
CA LYS A 155 11.31 14.88 7.17
C LYS A 155 11.49 16.30 6.65
N LYS A 156 10.92 17.29 7.32
CA LYS A 156 11.12 18.71 6.94
C LYS A 156 12.58 19.17 6.93
N SER A 157 13.44 18.46 7.66
CA SER A 157 14.88 18.69 7.72
C SER A 157 15.68 17.91 6.68
N ASP A 158 15.04 17.04 5.90
CA ASP A 158 15.62 16.35 4.75
C ASP A 158 15.45 17.25 3.53
N LEU A 159 16.44 18.13 3.33
CA LEU A 159 16.42 19.14 2.28
C LEU A 159 16.84 18.54 0.94
N THR A 160 17.69 17.51 0.97
CA THR A 160 18.18 16.80 -0.21
C THR A 160 17.16 15.82 -0.79
N ARG A 161 16.13 15.47 0.00
CA ARG A 161 15.04 14.55 -0.34
C ARG A 161 15.53 13.12 -0.57
N ASP A 162 16.63 12.73 0.06
CA ASP A 162 17.22 11.39 -0.08
C ASP A 162 16.66 10.37 0.94
N GLY A 163 15.75 10.82 1.82
CA GLY A 163 15.13 10.05 2.89
C GLY A 163 15.92 10.07 4.20
N LYS A 164 17.05 10.79 4.28
CA LYS A 164 17.91 10.90 5.46
C LYS A 164 17.97 12.34 5.95
N VAL A 165 18.49 12.50 7.16
CA VAL A 165 18.77 13.82 7.73
C VAL A 165 20.22 13.77 8.21
N ASP A 166 21.13 14.32 7.43
CA ASP A 166 22.56 14.25 7.68
C ASP A 166 23.33 15.51 7.25
N ALA A 167 24.64 15.38 7.04
CA ALA A 167 25.51 16.51 6.73
C ALA A 167 25.24 17.10 5.34
N GLU A 168 24.66 16.33 4.42
CA GLU A 168 24.32 16.80 3.08
C GLU A 168 23.16 17.82 3.14
N ASP A 169 22.17 17.60 4.00
CA ASP A 169 21.10 18.59 4.25
C ASP A 169 21.64 19.87 4.86
N LEU A 170 22.58 19.76 5.80
CA LEU A 170 23.21 20.93 6.40
C LEU A 170 24.00 21.75 5.36
N LEU A 171 24.69 21.07 4.45
CA LEU A 171 25.43 21.73 3.37
C LEU A 171 24.47 22.46 2.43
N MET A 172 23.38 21.82 2.02
CA MET A 172 22.35 22.44 1.18
C MET A 172 21.74 23.67 1.86
N PHE A 173 21.45 23.58 3.17
CA PHE A 173 20.98 24.72 3.94
C PHE A 173 22.00 25.88 3.94
N GLN A 174 23.27 25.59 4.20
CA GLN A 174 24.32 26.61 4.22
C GLN A 174 24.46 27.30 2.86
N GLU A 175 24.44 26.53 1.76
CA GLU A 175 24.55 27.08 0.41
C GLU A 175 23.40 28.03 0.06
N GLU A 176 22.16 27.68 0.39
CA GLU A 176 21.00 28.55 0.15
C GLU A 176 21.01 29.78 1.06
N TRP A 177 21.36 29.63 2.34
CA TRP A 177 21.44 30.76 3.28
C TRP A 177 22.45 31.82 2.83
N MET A 178 23.59 31.40 2.29
CA MET A 178 24.63 32.31 1.80
C MET A 178 24.26 33.01 0.49
N ARG A 179 23.22 32.58 -0.23
CA ARG A 179 22.73 33.23 -1.46
C ARG A 179 21.80 34.41 -1.18
N GLU A 180 21.20 34.50 0.01
CA GLU A 180 20.32 35.62 0.38
C GLU A 180 21.10 36.87 0.83
N GLU A 181 22.43 36.81 0.92
CA GLU A 181 23.30 37.93 1.32
C GLU A 181 23.92 38.74 0.16
N GLU A 182 23.49 38.52 -1.11
CA GLU A 182 23.83 39.36 -2.28
C GLU A 182 22.65 40.22 -2.79
#